data_AF-A0A5B2XHE0-F1
#
_entry.id   AF-A0A5B2XHE0-F1
#
_cell.length_a   1.000
_cell.length_b   1.000
_cell.length_c   1.000
_cell.angle_alpha   90.00
_cell.angle_beta   90.00
_cell.angle_gamma   90.00
#
_symmetry.space_group_name_H-M   'P 1'
#
loop_
_entity.id
_entity.type
_entity.pdbx_description
1 polymer ?
#
loop_
_entity_poly.entity_id
_entity_poly.type
_entity_poly.pdbx_seq_one_letter_code
_entity_poly.pdbx_strand_id
1 'polypeptide(L)'
;MSESDERGELGGESGSPVIAVGVGLPGWLLRAAVGLVAAAMVALVSEQGIGGALVVIFALLGAVAVLLPGSPAGTLLIGGVALSAGFVGDDPLRPEVLALIPLVHLLHVGCALAAVLPRDSRVHLAAFRLPARRFLVTQLAVFAIAGVAALVPGGDTSAAVEIAGLLGVGGLALLALRLTDPGDRAAR
;
A
#
# COMPACT_ATOMS: atom_id res chain seq x y z
N MET A 1 71.97 0.45 1.52
CA MET A 1 71.28 -0.41 2.50
C MET A 1 70.04 0.35 2.94
N SER A 2 68.79 0.04 2.57
CA SER A 2 68.20 -0.77 1.50
C SER A 2 66.83 -0.14 1.27
N GLU A 3 66.62 0.53 0.14
CA GLU A 3 65.31 0.93 -0.37
C GLU A 3 64.77 -0.27 -1.15
N SER A 4 63.96 -1.09 -0.49
CA SER A 4 63.30 -2.21 -1.15
C SER A 4 62.11 -2.67 -0.31
N ASP A 5 60.94 -2.64 -0.95
CA ASP A 5 59.89 -3.66 -0.79
C ASP A 5 58.69 -3.40 0.14
N GLU A 6 58.06 -2.22 0.05
CA GLU A 6 56.71 -2.00 0.61
C GLU A 6 55.70 -1.46 -0.42
N ARG A 7 55.79 -1.91 -1.68
CA ARG A 7 54.67 -1.78 -2.63
C ARG A 7 53.76 -3.00 -2.51
N GLY A 8 53.09 -3.09 -1.37
CA GLY A 8 52.01 -4.04 -1.15
C GLY A 8 50.87 -3.78 -2.14
N GLU A 9 50.62 -4.80 -2.96
CA GLU A 9 49.48 -4.95 -3.85
C GLU A 9 48.15 -4.72 -3.10
N LEU A 10 47.59 -3.51 -3.18
CA LEU A 10 46.20 -3.22 -2.81
C LEU A 10 45.37 -2.88 -4.06
N GLY A 11 45.68 -3.54 -5.17
CA GLY A 11 44.98 -3.42 -6.45
C GLY A 11 43.95 -4.53 -6.65
N GLY A 12 43.20 -4.91 -5.61
CA GLY A 12 42.03 -5.74 -5.77
C GLY A 12 40.92 -4.88 -6.37
N GLU A 13 40.89 -4.74 -7.70
CA GLU A 13 39.74 -4.21 -8.43
C GLU A 13 38.55 -5.10 -8.10
N SER A 14 37.79 -4.74 -7.06
CA SER A 14 36.47 -5.28 -6.81
C SER A 14 35.61 -4.79 -7.96
N GLY A 15 35.62 -5.54 -9.07
CA GLY A 15 34.73 -5.38 -10.21
C GLY A 15 33.31 -5.58 -9.71
N SER A 16 32.74 -4.53 -9.14
CA SER A 16 31.36 -4.51 -8.69
C SER A 16 30.54 -4.83 -9.92
N PRO A 17 29.83 -5.97 -9.96
CA PRO A 17 29.19 -6.43 -11.18
C PRO A 17 28.29 -5.30 -11.67
N VAL A 18 28.58 -4.77 -12.85
CA VAL A 18 27.76 -3.75 -13.50
C VAL A 18 26.42 -4.41 -13.77
N ILE A 19 25.46 -4.17 -12.87
CA ILE A 19 24.11 -4.69 -13.04
C ILE A 19 23.54 -3.99 -14.26
N ALA A 20 23.42 -4.73 -15.37
CA ALA A 20 22.75 -4.28 -16.57
C ALA A 20 21.28 -3.97 -16.23
N VAL A 21 21.02 -2.70 -15.92
CA VAL A 21 19.67 -2.18 -15.76
C VAL A 21 19.05 -2.08 -17.15
N GLY A 22 18.17 -3.04 -17.49
CA GLY A 22 17.47 -3.10 -18.78
C GLY A 22 16.62 -1.85 -19.05
N VAL A 23 15.84 -1.82 -20.13
CA VAL A 23 15.09 -0.61 -20.54
C VAL A 23 14.18 -0.10 -19.41
N GLY A 24 14.43 1.14 -18.94
CA GLY A 24 13.65 1.78 -17.89
C GLY A 24 12.33 2.35 -18.42
N LEU A 25 11.26 2.12 -17.66
CA LEU A 25 9.93 2.65 -17.93
C LEU A 25 9.82 4.12 -17.48
N PRO A 26 9.04 4.98 -18.16
CA PRO A 26 8.88 6.36 -17.73
C PRO A 26 8.11 6.47 -16.40
N GLY A 27 8.58 7.33 -15.50
CA GLY A 27 8.05 7.50 -14.14
C GLY A 27 6.59 7.94 -14.05
N TRP A 28 6.02 8.52 -15.11
CA TRP A 28 4.59 8.84 -15.19
C TRP A 28 3.71 7.59 -15.18
N LEU A 29 4.21 6.42 -15.63
CA LEU A 29 3.43 5.18 -15.65
C LEU A 29 2.99 4.75 -14.26
N LEU A 30 3.77 5.06 -13.22
CA LEU A 30 3.38 4.74 -11.85
C LEU A 30 2.16 5.58 -11.42
N ARG A 31 2.09 6.84 -11.84
CA ARG A 31 0.92 7.70 -11.58
C ARG A 31 -0.30 7.23 -12.37
N ALA A 32 -0.11 6.79 -13.61
CA ALA A 32 -1.16 6.17 -14.40
C ALA A 32 -1.68 4.88 -13.74
N ALA A 33 -0.79 4.06 -13.19
CA ALA A 33 -1.17 2.85 -12.44
C ALA A 33 -1.98 3.19 -11.17
N VAL A 34 -1.55 4.20 -10.40
CA VAL A 34 -2.33 4.72 -9.25
C VAL A 34 -3.72 5.18 -9.70
N GLY A 35 -3.81 5.90 -10.82
CA GLY A 35 -5.09 6.36 -11.36
C GLY A 35 -6.00 5.22 -11.79
N LEU A 36 -5.45 4.20 -12.45
CA LEU A 36 -6.19 3.01 -12.83
C LEU A 36 -6.73 2.25 -11.61
N VAL A 37 -5.90 2.09 -10.57
CA VAL A 37 -6.30 1.44 -9.32
C VAL A 37 -7.39 2.23 -8.61
N ALA A 38 -7.23 3.55 -8.51
CA ALA A 38 -8.25 4.42 -7.91
C ALA A 38 -9.57 4.35 -8.69
N ALA A 39 -9.53 4.36 -10.01
CA ALA A 39 -10.71 4.22 -10.86
C ALA A 39 -11.39 2.85 -10.66
N ALA A 40 -10.63 1.76 -10.59
CA ALA A 40 -11.15 0.43 -10.33
C ALA A 40 -11.83 0.35 -8.95
N MET A 41 -11.23 0.95 -7.91
CA MET A 41 -11.85 1.03 -6.58
C MET A 41 -13.18 1.79 -6.63
N VAL A 42 -13.22 2.95 -7.31
CA VAL A 42 -14.44 3.77 -7.45
C VAL A 42 -15.53 3.02 -8.22
N ALA A 43 -15.18 2.31 -9.29
CA ALA A 43 -16.11 1.48 -10.04
C ALA A 43 -16.73 0.40 -9.16
N LEU A 44 -15.90 -0.38 -8.45
CA LEU A 44 -16.36 -1.45 -7.57
C LEU A 44 -17.30 -0.97 -6.45
N VAL A 45 -17.04 0.20 -5.85
CA VAL A 45 -17.95 0.73 -4.83
C VAL A 45 -19.20 1.36 -5.44
N SER A 46 -19.15 1.87 -6.67
CA SER A 46 -20.35 2.37 -7.35
C SER A 46 -21.36 1.26 -7.64
N GLU A 47 -20.87 0.06 -7.97
CA GLU A 47 -21.70 -1.14 -8.16
C GLU A 47 -22.35 -1.63 -6.86
N GLN A 48 -21.81 -1.25 -5.70
CA GLN A 48 -22.40 -1.55 -4.39
C GLN A 48 -23.56 -0.60 -4.04
N GLY A 49 -23.93 0.33 -4.92
CA GLY A 49 -25.08 1.22 -4.70
C GLY A 49 -24.79 2.41 -3.78
N ILE A 50 -23.52 2.81 -3.63
CA ILE A 50 -23.21 4.04 -2.90
C ILE A 50 -23.81 5.25 -3.63
N GLY A 51 -24.28 6.24 -2.86
CA GLY A 51 -24.89 7.45 -3.44
C GLY A 51 -23.93 8.20 -4.38
N GLY A 52 -24.46 8.75 -5.48
CA GLY A 52 -23.65 9.40 -6.51
C GLY A 52 -22.74 10.52 -6.01
N ALA A 53 -23.13 11.24 -4.95
CA ALA A 53 -22.27 12.23 -4.29
C ALA A 53 -20.98 11.62 -3.71
N LEU A 54 -21.05 10.44 -3.08
CA LEU A 54 -19.88 9.73 -2.58
C LEU A 54 -18.98 9.22 -3.71
N VAL A 55 -19.57 8.73 -4.81
CA VAL A 55 -18.81 8.34 -6.01
C VAL A 55 -17.97 9.51 -6.52
N VAL A 56 -18.57 10.70 -6.62
CA VAL A 56 -17.87 11.92 -7.04
C VAL A 56 -16.75 12.28 -6.06
N ILE A 57 -17.01 12.23 -4.75
CA ILE A 57 -15.98 12.49 -3.72
C ILE A 57 -14.81 11.52 -3.86
N PHE A 58 -15.06 10.22 -4.01
CA PHE A 58 -14.01 9.22 -4.16
C PHE A 58 -13.23 9.39 -5.46
N ALA A 59 -13.90 9.73 -6.57
CA ALA A 59 -13.24 10.05 -7.83
C ALA A 59 -12.31 11.26 -7.69
N LEU A 60 -12.75 12.31 -7.00
CA LEU A 60 -11.93 13.49 -6.72
C LEU A 60 -10.73 13.14 -5.83
N LEU A 61 -10.91 12.35 -4.77
CA LEU A 61 -9.81 11.88 -3.93
C LEU A 61 -8.81 11.04 -4.73
N GLY A 62 -9.29 10.18 -5.64
CA GLY A 62 -8.45 9.42 -6.57
C GLY A 62 -7.63 10.33 -7.48
N ALA A 63 -8.26 11.35 -8.07
CA ALA A 63 -7.57 12.34 -8.89
C ALA A 63 -6.49 13.11 -8.09
N VAL A 64 -6.80 13.52 -6.86
CA VAL A 64 -5.82 14.17 -5.97
C VAL A 64 -4.67 13.23 -5.63
N ALA A 65 -4.94 11.94 -5.37
CA ALA A 65 -3.89 10.94 -5.10
C ALA A 65 -2.96 10.73 -6.31
N VAL A 66 -3.46 10.80 -7.54
CA VAL A 66 -2.63 10.73 -8.76
C VAL A 66 -1.75 11.96 -8.92
N LEU A 67 -2.32 13.15 -8.71
CA LEU A 67 -1.63 14.43 -8.91
C LEU A 67 -0.62 14.71 -7.78
N LEU A 68 -1.02 14.40 -6.56
CA LEU A 68 -0.33 14.65 -5.30
C LEU A 68 -0.24 13.34 -4.48
N PRO A 69 0.59 12.38 -4.88
CA PRO A 69 0.67 11.05 -4.25
C PRO A 69 1.15 11.07 -2.79
N GLY A 70 1.80 12.14 -2.34
CA GLY A 70 2.16 12.36 -0.93
C GLY A 70 1.07 13.01 -0.08
N SER A 71 -0.11 13.29 -0.65
CA SER A 71 -1.24 13.90 0.07
C SER A 71 -2.03 12.86 0.88
N PRO A 72 -2.85 13.30 1.87
CA PRO A 72 -3.73 12.39 2.61
C PRO A 72 -4.86 11.79 1.75
N ALA A 73 -5.06 12.24 0.51
CA ALA A 73 -6.19 11.83 -0.33
C ALA A 73 -6.24 10.32 -0.59
N GLY A 74 -5.08 9.67 -0.79
CA GLY A 74 -5.03 8.21 -0.96
C GLY A 74 -5.56 7.46 0.27
N THR A 75 -5.16 7.88 1.47
CA THR A 75 -5.63 7.28 2.73
C THR A 75 -7.11 7.56 2.96
N LEU A 76 -7.59 8.78 2.66
CA LEU A 76 -9.01 9.11 2.76
C LEU A 76 -9.86 8.29 1.79
N LEU A 77 -9.38 8.05 0.57
CA LEU A 77 -10.03 7.16 -0.40
C LEU A 77 -10.09 5.72 0.12
N ILE A 78 -8.99 5.19 0.64
CA ILE A 78 -8.95 3.84 1.24
C ILE A 78 -9.95 3.73 2.39
N GLY A 79 -9.95 4.68 3.31
CA GLY A 79 -10.87 4.70 4.46
C GLY A 79 -12.33 4.80 4.02
N GLY A 80 -12.64 5.69 3.08
CA GLY A 80 -13.98 5.85 2.53
C GLY A 80 -14.49 4.59 1.85
N VAL A 81 -13.67 3.96 1.01
CA VAL A 81 -14.01 2.69 0.34
C VAL A 81 -14.21 1.56 1.34
N ALA A 82 -13.35 1.44 2.36
CA ALA A 82 -13.49 0.43 3.41
C ALA A 82 -14.78 0.61 4.22
N LEU A 83 -15.14 1.85 4.58
CA LEU A 83 -16.40 2.17 5.26
C LEU A 83 -17.59 1.81 4.37
N SER A 84 -17.59 2.24 3.11
CA SER A 84 -18.67 1.90 2.17
C SER A 84 -18.83 0.39 2.01
N ALA A 85 -17.73 -0.35 1.86
CA ALA A 85 -17.77 -1.80 1.75
C ALA A 85 -18.36 -2.48 2.99
N GLY A 86 -18.06 -1.97 4.18
CA GLY A 86 -18.55 -2.50 5.45
C GLY A 86 -20.00 -2.15 5.78
N PHE A 87 -20.54 -1.06 5.24
CA PHE A 87 -21.89 -0.57 5.57
C PHE A 87 -22.94 -0.75 4.46
N VAL A 88 -22.53 -1.00 3.22
CA VAL A 88 -23.43 -0.97 2.05
C VAL A 88 -23.60 -2.38 1.42
N GLY A 89 -23.37 -3.46 2.16
CA GLY A 89 -23.66 -4.80 1.64
C GLY A 89 -23.82 -5.86 2.72
N ASP A 90 -24.55 -6.92 2.36
CA ASP A 90 -24.98 -7.96 3.31
C ASP A 90 -23.92 -9.04 3.55
N ASP A 91 -23.03 -9.25 2.57
CA ASP A 91 -21.98 -10.27 2.64
C ASP A 91 -20.57 -9.61 2.61
N PRO A 92 -19.77 -9.74 3.68
CA PRO A 92 -18.39 -9.24 3.72
C PRO A 92 -17.42 -9.99 2.80
N LEU A 93 -17.80 -11.16 2.27
CA LEU A 93 -16.97 -12.02 1.42
C LEU A 93 -17.36 -11.96 -0.06
N ARG A 94 -18.26 -11.04 -0.43
CA ARG A 94 -18.62 -10.82 -1.82
C ARG A 94 -17.38 -10.52 -2.68
N PRO A 95 -17.33 -11.00 -3.93
CA PRO A 95 -16.15 -10.86 -4.80
C PRO A 95 -15.61 -9.43 -4.92
N GLU A 96 -16.50 -8.43 -4.90
CA GLU A 96 -16.17 -7.02 -5.01
C GLU A 96 -15.34 -6.56 -3.80
N VAL A 97 -15.71 -6.96 -2.59
CA VAL A 97 -14.97 -6.63 -1.36
C VAL A 97 -13.62 -7.32 -1.33
N LEU A 98 -13.59 -8.59 -1.74
CA LEU A 98 -12.33 -9.34 -1.86
C LEU A 98 -11.39 -8.72 -2.90
N ALA A 99 -11.91 -8.15 -3.99
CA ALA A 99 -11.14 -7.41 -4.99
C ALA A 99 -10.65 -6.05 -4.48
N LEU A 100 -11.39 -5.41 -3.56
CA LEU A 100 -10.96 -4.15 -2.94
C LEU A 100 -9.70 -4.34 -2.08
N ILE A 101 -9.52 -5.49 -1.41
CA ILE A 101 -8.34 -5.78 -0.56
C ILE A 101 -7.00 -5.56 -1.31
N PRO A 102 -6.76 -6.19 -2.47
CA PRO A 102 -5.51 -5.96 -3.20
C PRO A 102 -5.42 -4.56 -3.78
N LEU A 103 -6.54 -3.96 -4.20
CA LEU A 103 -6.57 -2.62 -4.77
C LEU A 103 -6.20 -1.54 -3.75
N VAL A 104 -6.72 -1.59 -2.51
CA VAL A 104 -6.37 -0.61 -1.47
C VAL A 104 -4.88 -0.64 -1.14
N HIS A 105 -4.29 -1.83 -1.07
CA HIS A 105 -2.87 -1.98 -0.80
C HIS A 105 -2.02 -1.49 -1.97
N LEU A 106 -2.45 -1.80 -3.21
CA LEU A 106 -1.77 -1.34 -4.41
C LEU A 106 -1.85 0.19 -4.54
N LEU A 107 -2.97 0.80 -4.18
CA LEU A 107 -3.12 2.26 -4.12
C LEU A 107 -2.16 2.86 -3.10
N HIS A 108 -2.12 2.31 -1.87
CA HIS A 108 -1.25 2.79 -0.81
C HIS A 108 0.24 2.74 -1.20
N VAL A 109 0.70 1.57 -1.67
CA VAL A 109 2.09 1.37 -2.09
C VAL A 109 2.41 2.19 -3.35
N GLY A 110 1.47 2.26 -4.30
CA GLY A 110 1.61 3.06 -5.52
C GLY A 110 1.78 4.55 -5.23
N CYS A 111 0.96 5.11 -4.34
CA CYS A 111 1.10 6.49 -3.86
C CYS A 111 2.44 6.70 -3.15
N ALA A 112 2.83 5.81 -2.24
CA ALA A 112 4.11 5.92 -1.54
C ALA A 112 5.31 5.95 -2.51
N LEU A 113 5.33 5.05 -3.50
CA LEU A 113 6.37 5.00 -4.52
C LEU A 113 6.32 6.23 -5.44
N ALA A 114 5.13 6.68 -5.84
CA ALA A 114 4.96 7.85 -6.71
C ALA A 114 5.32 9.17 -6.03
N ALA A 115 5.23 9.23 -4.69
CA ALA A 115 5.65 10.37 -3.89
C ALA A 115 7.18 10.52 -3.84
N VAL A 116 7.91 9.40 -3.83
CA VAL A 116 9.39 9.41 -3.75
C VAL A 116 10.04 9.50 -5.13
N LEU A 117 9.37 9.02 -6.19
CA LEU A 117 9.94 9.01 -7.54
C LEU A 117 9.67 10.32 -8.31
N PRO A 118 10.73 10.99 -8.83
CA PRO A 118 10.58 12.14 -9.72
C PRO A 118 9.75 11.78 -10.96
N ARG A 119 8.95 12.73 -11.45
CA ARG A 119 8.07 12.52 -12.62
C ARG A 119 8.83 12.08 -13.86
N ASP A 120 10.02 12.64 -14.07
CA ASP A 120 10.84 12.41 -15.26
C ASP A 120 11.88 11.28 -15.07
N SER A 121 11.80 10.54 -13.96
CA SER A 121 12.68 9.42 -13.70
C SER A 121 12.36 8.22 -14.61
N ARG A 122 13.37 7.38 -14.87
CA ARG A 122 13.17 6.06 -15.47
C ARG A 122 13.23 5.00 -14.39
N VAL A 123 12.20 4.16 -14.34
CA VAL A 123 12.06 3.12 -13.32
C VAL A 123 12.27 1.75 -13.96
N HIS A 124 13.20 0.98 -13.40
CA HIS A 124 13.47 -0.37 -13.86
C HIS A 124 12.55 -1.36 -13.16
N LEU A 125 11.88 -2.24 -13.91
CA LEU A 125 10.98 -3.26 -13.36
C LEU A 125 11.67 -4.18 -12.34
N ALA A 126 12.99 -4.40 -12.49
CA ALA A 126 13.78 -5.16 -11.55
C ALA A 126 13.74 -4.59 -10.12
N ALA A 127 13.61 -3.26 -9.97
CA ALA A 127 13.51 -2.61 -8.66
C ALA A 127 12.18 -2.92 -7.95
N PHE A 128 11.14 -3.30 -8.69
CA PHE A 128 9.84 -3.67 -8.11
C PHE A 128 9.77 -5.12 -7.64
N ARG A 129 10.78 -5.97 -7.90
CA ARG A 129 10.75 -7.39 -7.49
C ARG A 129 10.58 -7.56 -5.98
N LEU A 130 11.33 -6.79 -5.20
CA LEU A 130 11.25 -6.85 -3.74
C LEU A 130 9.91 -6.29 -3.22
N PRO A 131 9.43 -5.10 -3.65
CA PRO A 131 8.08 -4.63 -3.35
C PRO A 131 6.98 -5.60 -3.76
N ALA A 132 7.04 -6.19 -4.96
CA ALA A 132 6.06 -7.15 -5.45
C ALA A 132 6.02 -8.42 -4.61
N ARG A 133 7.18 -8.93 -4.17
CA ARG A 133 7.23 -10.06 -3.23
C ARG A 133 6.58 -9.71 -1.89
N ARG A 134 6.87 -8.53 -1.33
CA ARG A 134 6.24 -8.07 -0.08
C ARG A 134 4.73 -7.93 -0.24
N PHE A 135 4.28 -7.35 -1.36
CA PHE A 135 2.86 -7.26 -1.72
C PHE A 135 2.23 -8.64 -1.72
N LEU A 136 2.77 -9.60 -2.47
CA LEU A 136 2.21 -10.95 -2.59
C LEU A 136 2.14 -11.67 -1.24
N VAL A 137 3.18 -11.59 -0.42
CA VAL A 137 3.18 -12.21 0.92
C VAL A 137 2.10 -11.60 1.80
N THR A 138 1.98 -10.26 1.82
CA THR A 138 0.94 -9.58 2.59
C THR A 138 -0.45 -9.96 2.08
N GLN A 139 -0.67 -10.01 0.76
CA GLN A 139 -1.97 -10.40 0.23
C GLN A 139 -2.34 -11.84 0.56
N LEU A 140 -1.41 -12.77 0.42
CA LEU A 140 -1.66 -14.16 0.79
C LEU A 140 -2.01 -14.29 2.27
N ALA A 141 -1.31 -13.56 3.15
CA ALA A 141 -1.63 -13.54 4.57
C ALA A 141 -3.02 -12.95 4.85
N VAL A 142 -3.38 -11.82 4.23
CA VAL A 142 -4.68 -11.18 4.40
C VAL A 142 -5.81 -12.06 3.85
N PHE A 143 -5.63 -12.68 2.67
CA PHE A 143 -6.61 -13.62 2.12
C PHE A 143 -6.72 -14.90 2.95
N ALA A 144 -5.63 -15.38 3.55
CA ALA A 144 -5.69 -16.50 4.49
C ALA A 144 -6.52 -16.14 5.73
N ILE A 145 -6.34 -14.92 6.27
CA ILE A 145 -7.14 -14.41 7.40
C ILE A 145 -8.61 -14.28 6.99
N ALA A 146 -8.90 -13.71 5.81
CA ALA A 146 -10.26 -13.61 5.28
C ALA A 146 -10.91 -14.99 5.08
N GLY A 147 -10.14 -15.98 4.60
CA GLY A 147 -10.58 -17.36 4.46
C GLY A 147 -10.87 -18.03 5.81
N VAL A 148 -10.08 -17.76 6.85
CA VAL A 148 -10.38 -18.22 8.21
C VAL A 148 -11.64 -17.53 8.76
N ALA A 149 -11.77 -16.22 8.54
CA ALA A 149 -12.96 -15.46 8.95
C ALA A 149 -14.23 -15.98 8.26
N ALA A 150 -14.13 -16.47 7.03
CA ALA A 150 -15.24 -17.08 6.31
C ALA A 150 -15.77 -18.38 6.92
N LEU A 151 -14.98 -19.05 7.76
CA LEU A 151 -15.40 -20.24 8.49
C LEU A 151 -16.14 -19.91 9.79
N VAL A 152 -16.13 -18.65 10.21
CA VAL A 152 -16.82 -18.19 11.42
C VAL A 152 -18.33 -18.11 11.10
N PRO A 153 -19.19 -18.84 11.85
CA PRO A 153 -20.63 -18.76 11.62
C PRO A 153 -21.14 -17.32 11.79
N GLY A 154 -21.86 -16.81 10.79
CA GLY A 154 -22.43 -15.45 10.78
C GLY A 154 -23.65 -15.27 11.69
N GLY A 155 -23.54 -15.67 12.95
CA GLY A 155 -24.57 -15.44 13.98
C GLY A 155 -24.28 -14.18 14.79
N ASP A 156 -25.17 -13.89 15.74
CA ASP A 156 -25.01 -12.77 16.67
C ASP A 156 -23.71 -12.92 17.46
N THR A 157 -22.70 -12.11 17.11
CA THR A 157 -21.52 -11.95 17.97
C THR A 157 -21.97 -11.28 19.27
N SER A 158 -21.61 -11.86 20.41
CA SER A 158 -21.92 -11.20 21.68
C SER A 158 -21.32 -9.79 21.70
N ALA A 159 -22.06 -8.80 22.21
CA ALA A 159 -21.59 -7.41 22.28
C ALA A 159 -20.21 -7.29 22.96
N ALA A 160 -19.89 -8.18 23.91
CA ALA A 160 -18.57 -8.23 24.54
C ALA A 160 -17.44 -8.52 23.55
N VAL A 161 -17.65 -9.43 22.60
CA VAL A 161 -16.67 -9.78 21.56
C VAL A 161 -16.52 -8.65 20.55
N GLU A 162 -17.62 -7.99 20.17
CA GLU A 162 -17.56 -6.81 19.30
C GLU A 162 -16.81 -5.64 19.95
N ILE A 163 -17.12 -5.33 21.21
CA ILE A 163 -16.44 -4.27 21.97
C ILE A 163 -14.95 -4.61 22.12
N ALA A 164 -14.62 -5.86 22.45
CA ALA A 164 -13.23 -6.29 22.56
C ALA A 164 -12.49 -6.18 21.22
N GLY A 165 -13.14 -6.54 20.11
CA GLY A 165 -12.61 -6.38 18.76
C GLY A 165 -12.35 -4.91 18.41
N LEU A 166 -13.33 -4.04 18.63
CA LEU A 166 -13.21 -2.60 18.40
C LEU A 166 -12.13 -1.95 19.27
N LEU A 167 -12.03 -2.33 20.54
CA LEU A 167 -10.97 -1.86 21.45
C LEU A 167 -9.59 -2.38 21.02
N GLY A 168 -9.50 -3.62 20.54
CA GLY A 168 -8.27 -4.18 20.00
C GLY A 168 -7.77 -3.43 18.77
N VAL A 169 -8.67 -3.19 17.80
CA VAL A 169 -8.35 -2.42 16.58
C VAL A 169 -8.02 -0.96 16.92
N GLY A 170 -8.81 -0.33 17.78
CA GLY A 170 -8.56 1.04 18.25
C GLY A 170 -7.24 1.17 19.00
N GLY A 171 -6.92 0.20 19.86
CA GLY A 171 -5.66 0.13 20.59
C GLY A 171 -4.45 -0.02 19.68
N LEU A 172 -4.53 -0.89 18.66
CA LEU A 172 -3.48 -1.03 17.64
C LEU A 172 -3.30 0.24 16.82
N ALA A 173 -4.38 0.92 16.44
CA ALA A 173 -4.31 2.19 15.73
C ALA A 173 -3.63 3.29 16.57
N LEU A 174 -4.01 3.41 17.86
CA LEU A 174 -3.38 4.35 18.78
C LEU A 174 -1.89 4.05 19.00
N LEU A 175 -1.53 2.77 19.14
CA LEU A 175 -0.13 2.36 19.26
C LEU A 175 0.67 2.72 18.01
N ALA A 176 0.14 2.45 16.82
CA ALA A 176 0.79 2.83 15.57
C ALA A 176 1.03 4.34 15.48
N LEU A 177 0.02 5.15 15.84
CA LEU A 177 0.14 6.62 15.88
C LEU A 177 1.24 7.08 16.82
N ARG A 178 1.32 6.51 18.03
CA ARG A 178 2.37 6.82 19.00
C ARG A 178 3.76 6.46 18.49
N LEU A 179 3.92 5.30 17.87
CA LEU A 179 5.21 4.89 17.30
C LEU A 179 5.67 5.76 16.11
N THR A 180 4.72 6.44 15.46
CA THR A 180 5.01 7.37 14.36
C THR A 180 5.18 8.82 14.79
N ASP A 181 4.94 9.15 16.08
CA ASP A 181 5.08 10.51 16.59
C ASP A 181 6.57 10.92 16.61
N PRO A 182 6.98 11.97 15.89
CA PRO A 182 8.38 12.42 15.85
C PRO A 182 8.91 12.89 17.22
N GLY A 183 8.01 13.24 18.16
CA GLY A 183 8.36 13.80 19.47
C GLY A 183 9.29 12.92 20.30
N ASP A 184 9.18 11.60 20.20
CA ASP A 184 9.99 10.65 21.00
C ASP A 184 11.45 10.51 20.52
N ARG A 185 11.77 10.99 19.31
CA ARG A 185 13.14 10.91 18.76
C ARG A 185 14.03 12.07 19.18
N ALA A 186 13.46 13.18 19.67
CA ALA A 186 14.21 14.34 20.11
C ALA A 186 14.68 14.25 21.58
N ALA A 187 14.27 13.21 22.31
CA ALA A 187 14.59 13.00 23.73
C ALA A 187 15.57 11.84 24.00
N ARG A 188 16.17 11.26 22.95
CA ARG A 188 17.23 10.23 23.01
C ARG A 188 18.46 10.70 22.28
#